data_AF-A0AAA9ZY14-F1
#
_entry.id   AF-A0AAA9ZY14-F1
#
_cell.length_a   1.000
_cell.length_b   1.000
_cell.length_c   1.000
_cell.angle_alpha   90.00
_cell.angle_beta   90.00
_cell.angle_gamma   90.00
#
_symmetry.space_group_name_H-M   'P 1'
#
loop_
_entity.id
_entity.type
_entity.pdbx_description
1 polymer ?
#
loop_
_entity_poly.entity_id
_entity_poly.type
_entity_poly.pdbx_seq_one_letter_code
_entity_poly.pdbx_strand_id
1 'polypeptide(L)'
;MSERKVLNKYYPPDFDPSKIPRVKLPKNRQYTVRLMAPFNMRCVTCGEYIYKGKKFNARKEDVENEDYLGIRIYRFYIKCTRCLQEISFKTDPRNTDYEIEAGATRNFMALKLAEEQARREEEEAREEEATNPMKLLENRTQQSRNEIELLESLEELRDLNRRQQDVDYDRMLQQYDPTETIREREERLERLDEEYIK
;
A
#
# COMPACT_ATOMS: atom_id res chain seq x y z
N MET A 1 11.01 -46.05 4.79
CA MET A 1 11.29 -44.65 4.38
C MET A 1 12.67 -44.31 4.92
N SER A 2 13.65 -44.07 4.06
CA SER A 2 14.95 -43.52 4.51
C SER A 2 14.74 -42.15 5.15
N GLU A 3 15.67 -41.74 6.02
CA GLU A 3 15.60 -40.46 6.72
C GLU A 3 15.72 -39.26 5.77
N ARG A 4 15.09 -38.13 6.09
CA ARG A 4 15.25 -36.87 5.32
C ARG A 4 16.69 -36.36 5.33
N LYS A 5 17.43 -36.60 6.41
CA LYS A 5 18.83 -36.21 6.59
C LYS A 5 19.68 -37.45 6.77
N VAL A 6 19.98 -38.12 5.67
CA VAL A 6 20.84 -39.31 5.69
C VAL A 6 22.28 -38.89 5.95
N LEU A 7 22.89 -39.45 7.01
CA LEU A 7 24.31 -39.23 7.34
C LEU A 7 25.24 -39.82 6.28
N ASN A 8 25.03 -41.09 5.90
CA ASN A 8 25.87 -41.81 4.96
C ASN A 8 25.05 -42.38 3.80
N LYS A 9 25.51 -42.14 2.58
CA LYS A 9 24.99 -42.81 1.38
C LYS A 9 25.96 -43.91 1.01
N TYR A 10 25.46 -45.09 0.68
CA TYR A 10 26.30 -46.18 0.19
C TYR A 10 26.86 -45.81 -1.19
N TYR A 11 28.18 -45.81 -1.32
CA TYR A 11 28.87 -45.72 -2.61
C TYR A 11 29.46 -47.11 -2.93
N PRO A 12 29.28 -47.63 -4.15
CA PRO A 12 29.90 -48.87 -4.57
C PRO A 12 31.43 -48.83 -4.44
N PRO A 13 32.11 -49.95 -4.18
CA PRO A 13 33.58 -50.00 -4.04
C PRO A 13 34.32 -49.57 -5.32
N ASP A 14 33.70 -49.73 -6.49
CA ASP A 14 34.27 -49.34 -7.80
C ASP A 14 33.95 -47.89 -8.21
N PHE A 15 33.35 -47.09 -7.33
CA PHE A 15 32.91 -45.73 -7.63
C PHE A 15 34.09 -44.77 -7.76
N ASP A 16 34.35 -44.29 -8.99
CA ASP A 16 35.35 -43.26 -9.27
C ASP A 16 34.66 -41.93 -9.64
N PRO A 17 34.78 -40.88 -8.82
CA PRO A 17 34.20 -39.56 -9.09
C PRO A 17 34.66 -38.93 -10.42
N SER A 18 35.82 -39.33 -10.94
CA SER A 18 36.41 -38.75 -12.15
C SER A 18 35.74 -39.23 -13.43
N LYS A 19 35.11 -40.42 -13.39
CA LYS A 19 34.48 -41.06 -14.56
C LYS A 19 33.05 -40.53 -14.82
N ILE A 20 32.50 -39.73 -13.92
CA ILE A 20 31.12 -39.25 -14.00
C ILE A 20 31.07 -37.97 -14.83
N PRO A 21 30.37 -37.95 -15.98
CA PRO A 21 30.21 -36.73 -16.76
C PRO A 21 29.35 -35.72 -16.00
N ARG A 22 29.81 -34.47 -15.92
CA ARG A 22 28.97 -33.37 -15.46
C ARG A 22 27.95 -33.05 -16.54
N VAL A 23 26.66 -33.12 -16.20
CA VAL A 23 25.58 -32.73 -17.12
C VAL A 23 25.76 -31.24 -17.45
N LYS A 24 26.09 -30.93 -18.71
CA LYS A 24 26.12 -29.55 -19.21
C LYS A 24 24.73 -29.17 -19.67
N LEU A 25 24.03 -28.41 -18.85
CA LEU A 25 22.71 -27.89 -19.22
C LEU A 25 22.84 -26.56 -19.97
N PRO A 26 21.88 -26.24 -20.86
CA PRO A 26 21.86 -24.96 -21.55
C PRO A 26 21.72 -23.80 -20.56
N LYS A 27 22.31 -22.64 -20.90
CA LYS A 27 22.30 -21.44 -20.06
C LYS A 27 20.89 -20.89 -19.84
N ASN A 28 20.02 -20.94 -20.85
CA ASN A 28 18.63 -20.45 -20.79
C ASN A 28 17.65 -21.53 -20.33
N ARG A 29 18.04 -22.28 -19.29
CA ARG A 29 17.13 -23.29 -18.76
C ARG A 29 15.99 -22.63 -18.02
N GLN A 30 14.77 -23.05 -18.34
CA GLN A 30 13.60 -22.72 -17.55
C GLN A 30 13.52 -23.61 -16.30
N TYR A 31 13.41 -22.98 -15.13
CA TYR A 31 13.27 -23.65 -13.84
C TYR A 31 11.83 -23.50 -13.34
N THR A 32 11.26 -24.57 -12.80
CA THR A 32 9.96 -24.50 -12.14
C THR A 32 10.13 -24.05 -10.69
N VAL A 33 9.53 -22.91 -10.34
CA VAL A 33 9.59 -22.32 -8.99
C VAL A 33 8.18 -22.05 -8.50
N ARG A 34 7.91 -22.31 -7.22
CA ARG A 34 6.65 -21.94 -6.59
C ARG A 34 6.77 -20.54 -6.00
N LEU A 35 5.98 -19.59 -6.52
CA LEU A 35 6.03 -18.18 -6.13
C LEU A 35 4.63 -17.61 -5.89
N MET A 36 4.57 -16.41 -5.30
CA MET A 36 3.34 -15.66 -5.10
C MET A 36 3.25 -14.51 -6.11
N ALA A 37 2.05 -14.17 -6.56
CA ALA A 37 1.83 -12.98 -7.39
C ALA A 37 2.28 -11.70 -6.63
N PRO A 38 3.21 -10.90 -7.18
CA PRO A 38 3.80 -9.76 -6.47
C PRO A 38 2.85 -8.57 -6.32
N PHE A 39 1.93 -8.38 -7.27
CA PHE A 39 0.97 -7.29 -7.31
C PHE A 39 -0.39 -7.76 -7.85
N ASN A 40 -1.41 -6.93 -7.67
CA ASN A 40 -2.74 -7.15 -8.23
C ASN A 40 -2.71 -6.92 -9.75
N MET A 41 -3.15 -7.91 -10.51
CA MET A 41 -3.18 -7.84 -11.97
C MET A 41 -4.49 -8.39 -12.51
N ARG A 42 -4.88 -7.92 -13.69
CA ARG A 42 -6.06 -8.39 -14.43
C ARG A 42 -5.60 -9.07 -15.70
N CYS A 43 -6.08 -10.28 -15.95
CA CYS A 43 -5.76 -10.99 -17.19
C CYS A 43 -6.44 -10.31 -18.38
N VAL A 44 -5.69 -10.07 -19.46
CA VAL A 44 -6.20 -9.38 -20.65
C VAL A 44 -7.25 -10.22 -21.38
N THR A 45 -7.05 -11.54 -21.45
CA THR A 45 -7.90 -12.44 -22.26
C THR A 45 -9.25 -12.73 -21.61
N CYS A 46 -9.29 -13.01 -20.30
CA CYS A 46 -10.51 -13.45 -19.62
C CYS A 46 -11.04 -12.45 -18.58
N GLY A 47 -10.32 -11.36 -18.33
CA GLY A 47 -10.71 -10.35 -17.36
C GLY A 47 -10.62 -10.79 -15.89
N GLU A 48 -10.11 -11.99 -15.61
CA GLU A 48 -9.95 -12.53 -14.25
C GLU A 48 -8.95 -11.70 -13.45
N TYR A 49 -9.29 -11.40 -12.20
CA TYR A 49 -8.41 -10.69 -11.27
C TYR A 49 -7.52 -11.67 -10.50
N ILE A 50 -6.22 -11.44 -10.57
CA ILE A 50 -5.22 -12.15 -9.78
C ILE A 50 -4.74 -11.19 -8.70
N TYR A 51 -5.14 -11.49 -7.46
CA TYR A 51 -4.72 -10.72 -6.29
C TYR A 51 -3.29 -11.07 -5.86
N LYS A 52 -2.62 -10.08 -5.24
CA LYS A 52 -1.32 -10.22 -4.60
C LYS A 52 -1.33 -11.38 -3.62
N GLY A 53 -0.29 -12.20 -3.62
CA GLY A 53 -0.15 -13.33 -2.71
C GLY A 53 -0.71 -14.66 -3.24
N LYS A 54 -1.43 -14.68 -4.36
CA LYS A 54 -1.90 -15.94 -4.97
C LYS A 54 -0.70 -16.80 -5.39
N LYS A 55 -0.66 -18.06 -4.95
CA LYS A 55 0.46 -18.99 -5.17
C LYS A 55 0.35 -19.66 -6.54
N PHE A 56 1.45 -19.70 -7.28
CA PHE A 56 1.55 -20.33 -8.59
C PHE A 56 2.79 -21.21 -8.70
N ASN A 57 2.70 -22.23 -9.53
CA ASN A 57 3.86 -22.92 -10.09
C ASN A 57 4.26 -22.14 -11.34
N ALA A 58 5.35 -21.39 -11.26
CA ALA A 58 5.83 -20.54 -12.33
C ALA A 58 7.07 -21.14 -13.00
N ARG A 59 7.30 -20.78 -14.26
CA ARG A 59 8.58 -21.02 -14.93
C ARG A 59 9.44 -19.77 -14.78
N LYS A 60 10.66 -19.93 -14.31
CA LYS A 60 11.67 -18.89 -14.15
C LYS A 60 12.69 -19.03 -15.27
N GLU A 61 13.00 -17.93 -15.93
CA GLU A 61 14.03 -17.81 -16.95
C GLU A 61 14.94 -16.62 -16.64
N ASP A 62 16.23 -16.73 -16.94
CA ASP A 62 17.18 -15.62 -16.88
C ASP A 62 17.06 -14.86 -18.20
N VAL A 63 16.82 -13.54 -18.15
CA VAL A 63 16.68 -12.74 -19.37
C VAL A 63 18.07 -12.51 -19.96
N GLU A 64 18.26 -12.89 -21.23
CA GLU A 64 19.52 -12.64 -21.92
C GLU A 64 19.68 -11.16 -22.26
N ASN A 65 20.88 -10.62 -22.05
CA ASN A 65 21.31 -9.26 -22.40
C ASN A 65 20.71 -8.11 -21.56
N GLU A 66 19.97 -8.42 -20.49
CA GLU A 66 19.44 -7.42 -19.56
C GLU A 66 19.98 -7.71 -18.14
N ASP A 67 20.98 -6.94 -17.73
CA ASP A 67 21.52 -6.96 -16.37
C ASP A 67 21.50 -5.53 -15.80
N TYR A 68 21.10 -5.38 -14.54
CA TYR A 68 21.12 -4.09 -13.85
C TYR A 68 22.32 -4.02 -12.91
N LEU A 69 23.35 -3.24 -13.27
CA LEU A 69 24.58 -3.09 -12.46
C LEU A 69 25.23 -4.44 -12.08
N GLY A 70 25.11 -5.46 -12.94
CA GLY A 70 25.60 -6.83 -12.69
C GLY A 70 24.61 -7.75 -11.95
N ILE A 71 23.41 -7.26 -11.61
CA ILE A 71 22.30 -8.05 -11.08
C ILE A 71 21.49 -8.61 -12.24
N ARG A 72 21.30 -9.93 -12.24
CA ARG A 72 20.51 -10.62 -13.26
C ARG A 72 19.03 -10.30 -13.14
N ILE A 73 18.40 -10.05 -14.29
CA ILE A 73 16.96 -9.89 -14.39
C ILE A 73 16.32 -11.25 -14.71
N TYR A 74 15.27 -11.58 -13.95
CA TYR A 74 14.53 -12.82 -14.13
C TYR A 74 13.16 -12.54 -14.73
N ARG A 75 12.75 -13.41 -15.66
CA ARG A 75 11.41 -13.47 -16.22
C ARG A 75 10.66 -14.65 -15.62
N PHE A 76 9.43 -14.42 -15.21
CA PHE A 76 8.54 -15.42 -14.67
C PHE A 76 7.33 -15.60 -15.57
N TYR A 77 6.94 -16.85 -15.79
CA TYR A 77 5.74 -17.22 -16.51
C TYR A 77 4.74 -17.88 -15.55
N ILE A 78 3.56 -17.31 -15.44
CA ILE A 78 2.42 -17.85 -14.69
C ILE A 78 1.29 -18.16 -15.66
N LYS A 79 0.50 -19.20 -15.37
CA LYS A 79 -0.76 -19.46 -16.09
C LYS A 79 -1.95 -18.89 -15.35
N CYS A 80 -2.83 -18.19 -16.06
CA CYS A 80 -4.10 -17.74 -15.49
C CYS A 80 -4.93 -18.94 -15.04
N THR A 81 -5.62 -18.82 -13.90
CA THR A 81 -6.45 -19.91 -13.35
C THR A 81 -7.68 -20.22 -14.19
N ARG A 82 -8.13 -19.29 -15.05
CA ARG A 82 -9.36 -19.44 -15.83
C ARG A 82 -9.10 -19.81 -17.29
N CYS A 83 -8.31 -19.02 -18.01
CA CYS A 83 -8.07 -19.20 -19.45
C CYS A 83 -6.75 -19.91 -19.78
N LEU A 84 -5.95 -20.28 -18.78
CA LEU A 84 -4.61 -20.89 -18.94
C LEU A 84 -3.61 -20.07 -19.77
N GLN A 85 -3.95 -18.82 -20.12
CA GLN A 85 -3.07 -17.88 -20.80
C GLN A 85 -1.82 -17.66 -19.96
N GLU A 86 -0.67 -17.64 -20.64
CA GLU A 86 0.61 -17.34 -20.01
C GLU A 86 0.76 -15.82 -19.82
N ILE A 87 1.07 -15.45 -18.59
CA ILE A 87 1.37 -14.08 -18.16
C ILE A 87 2.85 -14.04 -17.82
N SER A 88 3.57 -13.11 -18.43
CA SER A 88 5.00 -12.91 -18.18
C SER A 88 5.27 -11.59 -17.48
N PHE A 89 6.14 -11.63 -16.48
CA PHE A 89 6.65 -10.44 -15.78
C PHE A 89 8.13 -10.58 -15.46
N LYS A 90 8.83 -9.46 -15.46
CA LYS A 90 10.25 -9.31 -15.17
C LYS A 90 10.48 -8.71 -13.79
N THR A 91 11.62 -8.99 -13.19
CA THR A 91 12.13 -8.26 -12.01
C THR A 91 12.71 -6.92 -12.44
N ASP A 92 12.38 -5.83 -11.76
CA ASP A 92 13.03 -4.52 -11.91
C ASP A 92 13.82 -4.18 -10.62
N PRO A 93 15.15 -4.39 -10.62
CA PRO A 93 15.99 -4.08 -9.47
C PRO A 93 16.09 -2.58 -9.15
N ARG A 94 15.81 -1.68 -10.10
CA ARG A 94 15.91 -0.22 -9.88
C ARG A 94 14.81 0.27 -8.95
N ASN A 95 13.57 -0.18 -9.18
CA ASN A 95 12.41 0.25 -8.40
C ASN A 95 12.00 -0.78 -7.33
N THR A 96 12.76 -1.85 -7.13
CA THR A 96 12.43 -2.98 -6.23
C THR A 96 11.06 -3.60 -6.51
N ASP A 97 10.63 -3.56 -7.77
CA ASP A 97 9.30 -3.98 -8.20
C ASP A 97 9.42 -4.98 -9.38
N TYR A 98 8.30 -5.33 -9.98
CA TYR A 98 8.22 -6.27 -11.09
C TYR A 98 7.41 -5.67 -12.24
N GLU A 99 7.89 -5.74 -13.47
CA GLU A 99 7.19 -5.18 -14.62
C GLU A 99 6.44 -6.28 -15.39
N ILE A 100 5.22 -6.00 -15.85
CA ILE A 100 4.50 -6.93 -16.73
C ILE A 100 5.02 -6.75 -18.15
N GLU A 101 5.38 -7.85 -18.80
CA GLU A 101 5.68 -7.85 -20.23
C GLU A 101 4.45 -8.21 -21.07
N ALA A 102 3.73 -9.28 -20.69
CA ALA A 102 2.61 -9.78 -21.49
C ALA A 102 1.52 -10.48 -20.66
N GLY A 103 0.30 -10.48 -21.20
CA GLY A 103 -0.82 -11.32 -20.75
C GLY A 103 -1.66 -10.76 -19.60
N ALA A 104 -1.22 -9.67 -18.96
CA ALA A 104 -1.96 -9.01 -17.89
C ALA A 104 -1.75 -7.50 -17.90
N THR A 105 -2.66 -6.78 -17.25
CA THR A 105 -2.51 -5.36 -16.93
C THR A 105 -2.43 -5.22 -15.41
N ARG A 106 -1.56 -4.33 -14.93
CA ARG A 106 -1.57 -3.94 -13.51
C ARG A 106 -2.87 -3.19 -13.22
N ASN A 107 -3.44 -3.41 -12.04
CA ASN A 107 -4.50 -2.53 -11.57
C ASN A 107 -3.91 -1.14 -11.33
N PHE A 108 -4.61 -0.10 -11.77
CA PHE A 108 -4.16 1.29 -11.66
C PHE A 108 -3.98 1.68 -10.18
N MET A 109 -2.77 2.07 -9.80
CA MET A 109 -2.45 2.57 -8.47
C MET A 109 -2.64 4.09 -8.44
N ALA A 110 -3.89 4.55 -8.35
CA ALA A 110 -4.21 5.99 -8.33
C ALA A 110 -3.42 6.75 -7.26
N LEU A 111 -3.24 6.15 -6.09
CA LEU A 111 -2.48 6.72 -4.98
C LEU A 111 -0.99 6.90 -5.32
N LYS A 112 -0.38 5.92 -6.00
CA LYS A 112 1.04 6.01 -6.40
C LYS A 112 1.26 7.11 -7.44
N LEU A 113 0.33 7.28 -8.38
CA LEU A 113 0.40 8.35 -9.37
C LEU A 113 0.27 9.74 -8.70
N ALA A 114 -0.67 9.87 -7.76
CA ALA A 114 -0.86 11.11 -7.02
C ALA A 114 0.36 11.47 -6.16
N GLU A 115 0.97 10.49 -5.49
CA GLU A 115 2.22 10.71 -4.73
C GLU A 115 3.39 11.12 -5.63
N GLU A 116 3.54 10.51 -6.80
CA GLU A 116 4.61 10.88 -7.73
C GLU A 116 4.42 12.29 -8.30
N GLN A 117 3.17 12.67 -8.59
CA GLN A 117 2.82 14.03 -9.01
C GLN A 117 3.10 15.04 -7.90
N ALA A 118 2.61 14.80 -6.68
CA ALA A 118 2.85 15.68 -5.54
C ALA A 118 4.35 15.86 -5.25
N ARG A 119 5.16 14.80 -5.38
CA ARG A 119 6.61 14.90 -5.19
C ARG A 119 7.28 15.74 -6.27
N ARG A 120 6.86 15.60 -7.53
CA ARG A 120 7.37 16.45 -8.63
C ARG A 120 7.01 17.91 -8.42
N GLU A 121 5.76 18.19 -8.05
CA GLU A 121 5.30 19.55 -7.75
C GLU A 121 6.06 20.15 -6.56
N GLU A 122 6.36 19.36 -5.52
CA GLU A 122 7.18 19.80 -4.39
C GLU A 122 8.65 20.06 -4.78
N GLU A 123 9.24 19.19 -5.59
CA GLU A 123 10.59 19.39 -6.12
C GLU A 123 10.67 20.65 -7.00
N GLU A 124 9.71 20.84 -7.90
CA GLU A 124 9.60 22.04 -8.75
C GLU A 124 9.43 23.30 -7.88
N ALA A 125 8.56 23.28 -6.87
CA ALA A 125 8.39 24.41 -5.95
C ALA A 125 9.69 24.75 -5.18
N ARG A 126 10.42 23.72 -4.71
CA ARG A 126 11.71 23.90 -4.03
C ARG A 126 12.78 24.45 -4.97
N GLU A 127 12.82 24.00 -6.22
CA GLU A 127 13.75 24.53 -7.23
C GLU A 127 13.43 26.00 -7.56
N GLU A 128 12.16 26.36 -7.66
CA GLU A 128 11.73 27.75 -7.86
C GLU A 128 12.09 28.66 -6.67
N GLU A 129 11.94 28.17 -5.44
CA GLU A 129 12.37 28.87 -4.22
C GLU A 129 13.88 29.02 -4.14
N ALA A 130 14.64 27.99 -4.52
CA ALA A 130 16.10 28.03 -4.55
C ALA A 130 16.63 28.98 -5.64
N THR A 131 15.91 29.07 -6.76
CA THR A 131 16.28 29.93 -7.90
C THR A 131 15.96 31.41 -7.60
N ASN A 132 14.90 31.69 -6.84
CA ASN A 132 14.47 33.06 -6.54
C ASN A 132 14.41 33.37 -5.03
N PRO A 133 15.38 34.12 -4.48
CA PRO A 133 15.42 34.44 -3.04
C PRO A 133 14.27 35.35 -2.58
N MET A 134 13.64 36.12 -3.48
CA MET A 134 12.48 36.95 -3.12
C MET A 134 11.22 36.11 -2.90
N LYS A 135 11.04 35.05 -3.69
CA LYS A 135 9.91 34.11 -3.57
C LYS A 135 9.99 33.33 -2.25
N LEU A 136 11.20 32.94 -1.83
CA LEU A 136 11.43 32.32 -0.52
C LEU A 136 11.02 33.24 0.64
N LEU A 137 11.38 34.52 0.56
CA LEU A 137 10.99 35.53 1.57
C LEU A 137 9.47 35.72 1.60
N GLU A 138 8.84 35.82 0.44
CA GLU A 138 7.38 35.93 0.31
C GLU A 138 6.68 34.72 0.95
N ASN A 139 7.09 33.50 0.59
CA ASN A 139 6.54 32.27 1.15
C ASN A 139 6.72 32.20 2.67
N ARG A 140 7.88 32.60 3.20
CA ARG A 140 8.11 32.64 4.65
C ARG A 140 7.21 33.66 5.35
N THR A 141 7.02 34.85 4.76
CA THR A 141 6.11 35.84 5.34
C THR A 141 4.66 35.39 5.29
N GLN A 142 4.24 34.74 4.20
CA GLN A 142 2.90 34.20 4.06
C GLN A 142 2.64 33.04 5.03
N GLN A 143 3.60 32.13 5.21
CA GLN A 143 3.55 31.08 6.24
C GLN A 143 3.39 31.68 7.64
N SER A 144 4.19 32.70 7.99
CA SER A 144 4.07 33.35 9.31
C SER A 144 2.72 34.03 9.51
N ARG A 145 2.14 34.63 8.48
CA ARG A 145 0.79 35.23 8.55
C ARG A 145 -0.27 34.16 8.77
N ASN A 146 -0.23 33.08 8.00
CA ASN A 146 -1.17 31.97 8.14
C ASN A 146 -1.08 31.31 9.53
N GLU A 147 0.12 31.18 10.09
CA GLU A 147 0.30 30.66 11.46
C GLU A 147 -0.33 31.58 12.52
N ILE A 148 -0.15 32.90 12.38
CA ILE A 148 -0.76 33.89 13.28
C ILE A 148 -2.30 33.83 13.18
N GLU A 149 -2.85 33.84 11.97
CA GLU A 149 -4.30 33.76 11.74
C GLU A 149 -4.90 32.46 12.30
N LEU A 150 -4.20 31.33 12.12
CA LEU A 150 -4.62 30.05 12.67
C LEU A 150 -4.63 30.07 14.20
N LEU A 151 -3.58 30.62 14.83
CA LEU A 151 -3.50 30.74 16.28
C LEU A 151 -4.62 31.63 16.85
N GLU A 152 -4.89 32.77 16.22
CA GLU A 152 -5.98 33.67 16.60
C GLU A 152 -7.34 32.95 16.50
N SER A 153 -7.61 32.25 15.40
CA SER A 153 -8.84 31.48 15.23
C SER A 153 -9.02 30.37 16.29
N LEU A 154 -7.93 29.72 16.69
CA LEU A 154 -7.95 28.71 17.74
C LEU A 154 -8.22 29.32 19.12
N GLU A 155 -7.68 30.51 19.38
CA GLU A 155 -7.89 31.24 20.62
C GLU A 155 -9.34 31.74 20.74
N GLU A 156 -9.92 32.27 19.66
CA GLU A 156 -11.34 32.63 19.59
C GLU A 156 -12.26 31.43 19.87
N LEU A 157 -11.99 30.28 19.25
CA LEU A 157 -12.72 29.04 19.50
C LEU A 157 -12.59 28.57 20.94
N ARG A 158 -11.39 28.68 21.52
CA ARG A 158 -11.15 28.33 22.92
C ARG A 158 -11.91 29.24 23.88
N ASP A 159 -11.99 30.53 23.56
CA ASP A 159 -12.72 31.52 24.36
C ASP A 159 -14.24 31.36 24.24
N LEU A 160 -14.75 31.02 23.05
CA LEU A 160 -16.15 30.62 22.87
C LEU A 160 -16.49 29.37 23.69
N ASN A 161 -15.65 28.34 23.64
CA ASN A 161 -15.83 27.12 24.44
C ASN A 161 -15.77 27.40 25.94
N ARG A 162 -14.85 28.27 26.40
CA ARG A 162 -14.79 28.70 27.81
C ARG A 162 -16.06 29.45 28.25
N ARG A 163 -16.63 30.29 27.39
CA ARG A 163 -17.91 30.96 27.67
C ARG A 163 -19.10 30.00 27.72
N GLN A 164 -19.06 28.92 26.93
CA GLN A 164 -20.11 27.90 26.89
C GLN A 164 -19.95 26.80 27.95
N GLN A 165 -18.92 26.86 28.80
CA GLN A 165 -18.60 25.79 29.76
C GLN A 165 -19.66 25.60 30.86
N ASP A 166 -20.51 26.60 31.09
CA ASP A 166 -21.64 26.54 32.02
C ASP A 166 -22.88 25.82 31.44
N VAL A 167 -22.84 25.39 30.18
CA VAL A 167 -23.92 24.61 29.55
C VAL A 167 -23.75 23.13 29.92
N ASP A 168 -24.70 22.60 30.69
CA ASP A 168 -24.74 21.18 31.04
C ASP A 168 -25.10 20.32 29.81
N TYR A 169 -24.06 19.77 29.17
CA TYR A 169 -24.20 18.94 27.97
C TYR A 169 -25.04 17.69 28.23
N ASP A 170 -25.04 17.14 29.45
CA ASP A 170 -25.84 15.97 29.81
C ASP A 170 -27.34 16.32 29.81
N ARG A 171 -27.70 17.52 30.30
CA ARG A 171 -29.09 18.01 30.28
C ARG A 171 -29.58 18.31 28.86
N MET A 172 -28.71 18.85 27.99
CA MET A 172 -29.02 19.04 26.56
C MET A 172 -29.20 17.70 25.85
N LEU A 173 -28.34 16.70 26.10
CA LEU A 173 -28.43 15.37 25.49
C LEU A 173 -29.68 14.62 25.94
N GLN A 174 -30.05 14.70 27.22
CA GLN A 174 -31.28 14.11 27.77
C GLN A 174 -32.55 14.68 27.12
N GLN A 175 -32.56 15.96 26.71
CA GLN A 175 -33.70 16.52 25.97
C GLN A 175 -33.89 15.91 24.57
N TYR A 176 -32.88 15.23 24.02
CA TYR A 176 -32.95 14.59 22.71
C TYR A 176 -32.89 13.07 22.79
N ASP A 177 -33.00 12.49 23.99
CA ASP A 177 -32.98 11.04 24.19
C ASP A 177 -34.22 10.41 23.53
N PRO A 178 -34.08 9.59 22.48
CA PRO A 178 -35.22 9.07 21.70
C PRO A 178 -35.99 7.95 22.41
N THR A 179 -35.54 7.56 23.60
CA THR A 179 -36.13 6.50 24.43
C THR A 179 -37.26 7.02 25.33
N GLU A 180 -37.30 8.32 25.62
CA GLU A 180 -38.36 8.94 26.40
C GLU A 180 -39.61 9.20 25.55
N THR A 181 -40.77 8.77 26.02
CA THR A 181 -42.04 9.07 25.34
C THR A 181 -42.46 10.52 25.59
N ILE A 182 -43.12 11.15 24.61
CA ILE A 182 -43.53 12.58 24.63
C ILE A 182 -44.25 12.95 25.95
N ARG A 183 -45.04 12.03 26.51
CA ARG A 183 -45.76 12.20 27.77
C ARG A 183 -44.85 12.31 29.00
N GLU A 184 -43.83 11.45 29.10
CA GLU A 184 -42.88 11.46 30.23
C GLU A 184 -42.03 12.74 30.23
N ARG A 185 -41.83 13.33 29.05
CA ARG A 185 -41.15 14.61 28.85
C ARG A 185 -42.00 15.80 29.31
N GLU A 186 -43.30 15.80 29.01
CA GLU A 186 -44.26 16.82 29.46
C GLU A 186 -44.46 16.80 30.98
N GLU A 187 -44.66 15.63 31.59
CA GLU A 187 -44.82 15.47 33.05
C GLU A 187 -43.57 15.87 33.86
N ARG A 188 -42.39 15.80 33.24
CA ARG A 188 -41.13 16.26 33.85
C ARG A 188 -41.02 17.78 33.81
N LEU A 189 -41.42 18.39 32.70
CA LEU A 189 -41.44 19.85 32.55
C LEU A 189 -42.42 20.49 33.54
N GLU A 190 -43.62 19.94 33.68
CA GLU A 190 -44.61 20.43 34.66
C GLU A 190 -44.10 20.36 36.11
N ARG A 191 -43.42 19.26 36.48
CA ARG A 191 -42.81 19.12 37.82
C ARG A 191 -41.71 20.15 38.09
N LEU A 192 -40.86 20.42 37.09
CA LEU A 192 -39.79 21.42 37.21
C LEU A 192 -40.35 22.85 37.33
N ASP A 193 -41.44 23.15 36.61
CA ASP A 193 -42.13 24.44 36.72
C ASP A 193 -42.82 24.61 38.08
N GLU A 194 -43.43 23.57 38.64
CA GLU A 194 -44.00 23.58 39.99
C GLU A 194 -42.95 23.77 41.09
N GLU A 195 -41.75 23.19 40.95
CA GLU A 195 -40.62 23.38 41.87
C GLU A 195 -40.02 24.79 41.79
N TYR A 196 -40.05 25.44 40.62
CA TYR A 196 -39.54 26.80 40.43
C TYR A 196 -40.48 27.89 40.99
N ILE A 197 -41.77 27.58 41.16
CA ILE A 197 -42.79 28.50 41.68
C ILE A 197 -42.86 28.51 43.22
N LYS A 198 -42.18 27.59 43.92
CA LYS A 198 -42.02 27.59 45.38
C LYS A 198 -40.75 28.31 45.84
#